data_AF-A0A357T4W2-F1
#
_entry.id   AF-A0A357T4W2-F1
#
_cell.length_a   1.000
_cell.length_b   1.000
_cell.length_c   1.000
_cell.angle_alpha   90.00
_cell.angle_beta   90.00
_cell.angle_gamma   90.00
#
_symmetry.space_group_name_H-M   'P 1'
#
loop_
_entity.id
_entity.type
_entity.pdbx_description
1 polymer ?
#
loop_
_entity_poly.entity_id
_entity_poly.type
_entity_poly.pdbx_seq_one_letter_code
_entity_poly.pdbx_strand_id
1 'polypeptide(L)' 'MLLMAETIITKILPPSAQSGLIERIRLHEQTSGSEFKKATLFIAPAGYGKTVYMTQLARKMKKPLVWYHMDSYDNDPVV' A
#
# COMPACT_ATOMS: atom_id res chain seq x y z
N MET A 1 -9.04 -20.67 -15.02
CA MET A 1 -9.51 -19.30 -15.27
C MET A 1 -9.90 -18.58 -13.97
N LEU A 2 -10.68 -19.18 -13.05
CA LEU A 2 -11.08 -18.56 -11.77
C LEU A 2 -9.89 -18.21 -10.84
N LEU A 3 -8.90 -19.11 -10.71
CA LEU A 3 -7.70 -18.91 -9.88
C LEU A 3 -6.81 -17.73 -10.33
N MET A 4 -6.77 -17.42 -11.63
CA MET A 4 -5.96 -16.30 -12.15
C MET A 4 -6.56 -14.95 -11.75
N ALA A 5 -7.89 -14.84 -11.72
CA ALA A 5 -8.58 -13.63 -11.28
C ALA A 5 -8.37 -13.36 -9.78
N GLU A 6 -8.36 -14.42 -8.96
CA GLU A 6 -8.12 -14.32 -7.52
C GLU A 6 -6.72 -13.76 -7.20
N THR A 7 -5.70 -14.20 -7.93
CA THR A 7 -4.33 -13.69 -7.76
C THR A 7 -4.23 -12.19 -8.08
N ILE A 8 -4.85 -11.74 -9.16
CA ILE A 8 -4.85 -10.31 -9.54
C ILE A 8 -5.53 -9.47 -8.47
N ILE A 9 -6.66 -9.91 -7.94
CA ILE A 9 -7.41 -9.21 -6.90
C ILE A 9 -6.53 -8.91 -5.68
N THR A 10 -5.74 -9.90 -5.23
CA THR A 10 -4.83 -9.71 -4.08
C THR A 10 -3.66 -8.76 -4.36
N LYS A 11 -3.28 -8.57 -5.63
CA LYS A 11 -2.25 -7.60 -6.03
C LYS A 11 -2.78 -6.18 -6.04
N ILE A 12 -4.02 -5.97 -6.48
CA ILE A 12 -4.55 -4.62 -6.74
C ILE A 12 -5.48 -4.05 -5.67
N LEU A 13 -5.95 -4.90 -4.74
CA LEU A 13 -6.75 -4.43 -3.62
C LEU A 13 -5.89 -4.17 -2.38
N PRO A 14 -6.11 -3.04 -1.68
CA PRO A 14 -5.49 -2.86 -0.38
C PRO A 14 -6.01 -3.94 0.58
N PRO A 15 -5.16 -4.43 1.50
CA PRO A 15 -5.62 -5.36 2.54
C PRO A 15 -6.68 -4.67 3.40
N SER A 16 -7.67 -5.46 3.84
CA SER A 16 -8.75 -4.96 4.70
C SER A 16 -8.17 -4.31 5.94
N ALA A 17 -8.57 -3.05 6.20
CA ALA A 17 -8.18 -2.35 7.41
C ALA A 17 -8.93 -2.98 8.59
N GLN A 18 -8.20 -3.63 9.50
CA GLN A 18 -8.79 -4.22 10.70
C GLN A 18 -9.43 -3.13 11.57
N SER A 19 -10.59 -3.43 12.16
CA SER A 19 -11.21 -2.56 13.16
C SER A 19 -10.28 -2.42 14.38
N GLY A 20 -10.18 -1.22 14.94
CA GLY A 20 -9.38 -0.97 16.15
C GLY A 20 -7.91 -0.57 15.90
N LEU A 21 -7.50 -0.35 14.64
CA LEU A 21 -6.18 0.20 14.35
C LEU A 21 -6.04 1.63 14.90
N ILE A 22 -5.00 1.86 15.69
CA ILE A 22 -4.65 3.19 16.20
C ILE A 22 -4.07 4.03 15.06
N GLU A 23 -4.61 5.23 14.87
CA GLU A 23 -4.14 6.20 13.87
C GLU A 23 -2.71 6.68 14.18
N ARG A 24 -1.81 6.57 13.19
CA ARG A 24 -0.42 7.02 13.33
C ARG A 24 -0.26 8.48 12.92
N ILE A 25 -0.84 9.40 13.70
CA ILE A 25 -0.89 10.85 13.41
C ILE A 25 0.50 11.42 13.07
N ARG A 26 1.52 11.09 13.86
CA ARG A 26 2.90 11.55 13.63
C ARG A 26 3.44 11.19 12.25
N LEU A 27 3.10 10.00 11.72
CA LEU A 27 3.53 9.60 10.38
C LEU A 27 2.78 10.39 9.30
N HIS A 28 1.49 10.66 9.50
CA HIS A 28 0.71 11.48 8.56
C HIS A 28 1.31 12.88 8.41
N GLU A 29 1.71 13.49 9.52
CA GLU A 29 2.40 14.78 9.53
C GLU A 29 3.74 14.70 8.79
N GLN A 30 4.54 13.65 9.05
CA GLN A 30 5.84 13.46 8.39
C GLN A 30 5.72 13.21 6.88
N THR A 31 4.60 12.64 6.41
CA THR A 31 4.33 12.42 4.99
C THR A 31 3.51 13.51 4.34
N SER A 32 3.13 14.55 5.08
CA SER A 32 2.45 15.71 4.51
C SER A 32 3.37 16.38 3.47
N GLY A 33 2.83 16.65 2.28
CA GLY A 33 3.61 17.17 1.14
C GLY A 33 4.37 16.09 0.35
N SER A 34 4.25 14.81 0.69
CA SER A 34 4.74 13.71 -0.16
C SER A 34 4.10 13.72 -1.55
N GLU A 35 2.91 14.27 -1.70
CA GLU A 35 2.23 14.46 -2.98
C GLU A 35 2.97 15.38 -3.96
N PHE A 36 3.94 16.17 -3.47
CA PHE A 36 4.80 17.02 -4.30
C PHE A 36 6.14 16.34 -4.64
N LYS A 37 6.36 15.10 -4.20
CA LYS A 37 7.57 14.31 -4.48
C LYS A 37 7.25 13.26 -5.54
N LYS A 38 8.25 12.93 -6.35
CA LYS A 38 8.12 11.85 -7.36
C LYS A 38 7.98 10.47 -6.73
N ALA A 39 8.55 10.27 -5.54
CA ALA A 39 8.49 9.01 -4.81
C ALA A 39 8.62 9.25 -3.30
N THR A 40 7.96 8.42 -2.50
CA THR A 40 8.07 8.36 -1.03
C THR A 40 8.25 6.91 -0.62
N LEU A 41 9.31 6.61 0.15
CA LEU A 41 9.63 5.25 0.58
C LEU A 41 9.37 5.08 2.07
N PHE A 42 8.70 3.99 2.44
CA PHE A 42 8.45 3.58 3.82
C PHE A 42 9.38 2.43 4.21
N ILE A 43 10.49 2.75 4.89
CA ILE A 43 11.52 1.77 5.25
C ILE A 43 11.41 1.44 6.74
N ALA A 44 11.21 0.17 7.05
CA ALA A 44 11.21 -0.37 8.42
C ALA A 44 11.34 -1.90 8.38
N PRO A 45 11.76 -2.57 9.47
CA PRO A 45 11.80 -4.03 9.53
C PRO A 45 10.43 -4.70 9.38
N ALA A 46 10.41 -6.02 9.20
CA ALA A 46 9.19 -6.81 9.16
C ALA A 46 8.37 -6.63 10.46
N GLY A 47 7.05 -6.62 10.37
CA GLY A 47 6.17 -6.45 11.53
C GLY A 47 5.95 -5.01 12.05
N TYR A 48 6.70 -4.02 11.58
CA TYR A 48 6.56 -2.62 12.06
C TYR A 48 5.29 -1.88 11.61
N GLY A 49 4.40 -2.55 10.87
CA GLY A 49 3.13 -1.97 10.42
C GLY A 49 3.25 -1.00 9.23
N LYS A 50 4.22 -1.21 8.33
CA LYS A 50 4.35 -0.44 7.08
C LYS A 50 3.06 -0.49 6.25
N THR A 51 2.61 -1.71 5.95
CA THR A 51 1.38 -1.96 5.18
C THR A 51 0.15 -1.39 5.89
N VAL A 52 0.08 -1.54 7.21
CA VAL A 52 -0.99 -0.96 8.04
C VAL A 52 -1.05 0.56 7.88
N TYR A 53 0.09 1.24 7.96
CA TYR A 53 0.16 2.69 7.75
C TYR A 53 -0.21 3.08 6.30
N MET A 54 0.27 2.34 5.30
CA MET A 54 -0.10 2.57 3.90
C MET A 54 -1.62 2.45 3.69
N THR A 55 -2.29 1.49 4.33
CA THR A 55 -3.76 1.39 4.30
C THR A 55 -4.43 2.59 4.97
N GLN A 56 -3.90 3.08 6.10
CA GLN A 56 -4.41 4.31 6.75
C GLN A 56 -4.23 5.53 5.84
N LEU A 57 -3.08 5.67 5.19
CA LEU A 57 -2.79 6.75 4.25
C LEU A 57 -3.73 6.69 3.04
N ALA A 58 -3.94 5.49 2.48
CA ALA A 58 -4.84 5.28 1.35
C ALA A 58 -6.29 5.68 1.68
N ARG A 59 -6.76 5.41 2.90
CA ARG A 59 -8.11 5.83 3.36
C ARG A 59 -8.25 7.34 3.51
N LYS A 60 -7.16 8.07 3.79
CA LYS A 60 -7.17 9.54 3.92
C LYS A 60 -6.95 10.26 2.59
N MET A 61 -6.40 9.58 1.59
CA MET A 61 -6.17 10.14 0.27
C MET A 61 -7.49 10.52 -0.40
N LYS A 62 -7.60 11.79 -0.81
CA LYS A 62 -8.76 12.31 -1.55
C LYS A 62 -8.57 12.26 -3.07
N LYS A 63 -7.49 11.66 -3.54
CA LYS A 63 -7.14 11.53 -4.95
C LYS A 63 -7.29 10.07 -5.39
N PRO A 64 -7.49 9.79 -6.70
CA PRO A 64 -7.42 8.43 -7.21
C PRO A 64 -6.13 7.76 -6.77
N LEU A 65 -6.25 6.55 -6.24
CA LEU A 65 -5.15 5.77 -5.70
C LEU A 65 -5.23 4.36 -6.27
N VAL A 66 -4.08 3.85 -6.71
CA VAL A 66 -3.90 2.46 -7.09
C VAL A 66 -3.09 1.78 -5.98
N TRP A 67 -3.56 0.63 -5.53
CA TRP A 67 -2.77 -0.27 -4.71
C TRP A 67 -2.14 -1.31 -5.63
N TYR A 68 -0.86 -1.61 -5.43
CA TYR A 68 -0.19 -2.65 -6.18
C TYR A 68 0.85 -3.35 -5.31
N HIS A 69 0.71 -4.66 -5.15
CA HIS A 69 1.69 -5.50 -4.49
C HIS A 69 2.65 -6.05 -5.55
N MET A 70 3.86 -5.49 -5.57
CA MET A 70 4.95 -5.98 -6.41
C MET A 70 5.53 -7.27 -5.85
N ASP A 71 5.72 -8.27 -6.70
CA ASP A 71 6.48 -9.47 -6.42
C ASP A 71 7.47 -9.80 -7.54
N SER A 72 8.18 -10.93 -7.40
CA SER A 72 9.22 -11.36 -8.34
C SER A 72 8.71 -11.66 -9.74
N TYR A 73 7.42 -11.98 -9.91
CA TYR A 73 6.84 -12.31 -11.20
C TYR A 73 6.53 -11.06 -12.04
N ASP A 74 6.46 -9.88 -11.42
CA ASP A 74 6.21 -8.62 -12.13
C ASP A 74 7.44 -8.11 -12.91
N ASN A 75 8.59 -8.76 -12.73
CA ASN A 75 9.84 -8.42 -13.41
C ASN A 75 10.26 -9.51 -14.43
N ASP A 76 9.34 -10.37 -14.86
CA ASP A 76 9.59 -11.36 -15.89
C ASP A 76 9.34 -10.74 -17.27
N PRO A 77 10.37 -10.52 -18.12
CA PRO A 77 10.21 -9.93 -19.45
C PRO A 77 9.73 -10.94 -20.51
N VAL A 78 9.63 -12.23 -20.15
CA VAL A 78 9.24 -13.32 -21.06
C VAL A 78 7.74 -13.65 -20.95
N VAL A 79 7.11 -13.24 -19.85
CA VAL A 79 5.66 -13.31 -19.62
C VAL A 79 4.98 -11.97 -19.92
#